data_AF-A0A345UJ50-F1
#
_entry.id   AF-A0A345UJ50-F1
#
_cell.length_a   1.000
_cell.length_b   1.000
_cell.length_c   1.000
_cell.angle_alpha   90.00
_cell.angle_beta   90.00
_cell.angle_gamma   90.00
#
_symmetry.space_group_name_H-M   'P 1'
#
loop_
_entity.id
_entity.type
_entity.pdbx_description
1 polymer ?
#
loop_
_entity_poly.entity_id
_entity_poly.type
_entity_poly.pdbx_seq_one_letter_code
_entity_poly.pdbx_strand_id
1 'polypeptide(L)'
;MEMVAHKTNPLSFRTKQTEALDEAFETIIDSLEEYVREHDISESEVRYLTKILSEVYLEKRANYFLKERIAIVNRNFAHLLKKLSSDKKADDYPVSVFYYNQKNFLK
;
A
#
# COMPACT_ATOMS: atom_id res chain seq x y z
N MET A 1 6.62 -20.55 23.99
CA MET A 1 6.18 -20.34 22.60
C MET A 1 6.08 -18.85 22.41
N GLU A 2 7.17 -18.22 21.98
CA GLU A 2 7.24 -16.76 21.85
C GLU A 2 6.40 -16.31 20.65
N MET A 3 5.46 -15.39 20.91
CA MET A 3 4.74 -14.68 19.86
C MET A 3 5.74 -13.76 19.15
N VAL A 4 6.18 -14.16 17.96
CA VAL A 4 7.02 -13.34 17.10
C VAL A 4 6.22 -12.07 16.81
N ALA A 5 6.67 -10.96 17.40
CA ALA A 5 6.15 -9.64 17.12
C ALA A 5 6.12 -9.46 15.60
N HIS A 6 4.93 -9.28 15.04
CA HIS A 6 4.76 -8.78 13.69
C HIS A 6 5.45 -7.41 13.64
N LYS A 7 6.75 -7.42 13.29
CA LYS A 7 7.40 -6.26 12.69
C LYS A 7 6.49 -5.89 11.53
N THR A 8 5.70 -4.85 11.71
CA THR A 8 4.92 -4.21 10.65
C THR A 8 5.91 -3.89 9.54
N ASN A 9 5.95 -4.75 8.53
CA ASN A 9 6.77 -4.50 7.36
C ASN A 9 6.28 -3.15 6.84
N PRO A 10 7.12 -2.11 6.71
CA PRO A 10 6.68 -0.82 6.19
C PRO A 10 6.12 -0.92 4.74
N LEU A 11 6.33 -2.08 4.09
CA LEU A 11 5.75 -2.49 2.82
C LEU A 11 4.43 -3.27 2.94
N SER A 12 3.98 -3.66 4.15
CA SER A 12 2.65 -4.24 4.37
C SER A 12 1.61 -3.14 4.20
N PHE A 13 1.22 -2.94 2.96
CA PHE A 13 0.19 -2.00 2.56
C PHE A 13 -1.16 -2.71 2.56
N ARG A 14 -1.91 -2.54 3.66
CA ARG A 14 -3.29 -3.01 3.78
C ARG A 14 -4.18 -1.85 4.22
N THR A 15 -5.03 -1.42 3.31
CA THR A 15 -6.13 -0.50 3.52
C THR A 15 -7.43 -1.23 3.21
N LYS A 16 -8.57 -0.68 3.66
CA LYS A 16 -9.89 -1.19 3.25
C LYS A 16 -10.04 -1.28 1.71
N GLN A 17 -9.41 -0.37 0.97
CA GLN A 17 -9.48 -0.33 -0.48
C GLN A 17 -8.64 -1.44 -1.14
N THR A 18 -7.49 -1.78 -0.56
CA THR A 18 -6.69 -2.90 -1.05
C THR A 18 -7.26 -4.23 -0.62
N GLU A 19 -7.84 -4.33 0.57
CA GLU A 19 -8.52 -5.54 1.03
C GLU A 19 -9.70 -5.87 0.12
N ALA A 20 -10.54 -4.88 -0.19
CA ALA A 20 -11.63 -5.05 -1.15
C ALA A 20 -11.13 -5.38 -2.57
N LEU A 21 -9.96 -4.84 -2.97
CA LEU A 21 -9.35 -5.17 -4.26
C LEU A 21 -8.81 -6.60 -4.29
N ASP A 22 -8.19 -7.05 -3.21
CA ASP A 22 -7.68 -8.42 -3.06
C ASP A 22 -8.84 -9.42 -3.12
N GLU A 23 -9.92 -9.17 -2.36
CA GLU A 23 -11.14 -10.00 -2.37
C GLU A 23 -11.81 -10.03 -3.74
N ALA A 24 -11.93 -8.88 -4.41
CA ALA A 24 -12.51 -8.82 -5.75
C ALA A 24 -11.66 -9.58 -6.77
N PHE A 25 -10.33 -9.50 -6.68
CA PHE A 25 -9.43 -10.24 -7.55
C PHE A 25 -9.55 -11.75 -7.34
N GLU A 26 -9.54 -12.21 -6.09
CA GLU A 26 -9.74 -13.62 -5.74
C GLU A 26 -11.08 -14.13 -6.28
N THR A 27 -12.17 -13.40 -6.05
CA THR A 27 -13.51 -13.76 -6.53
C THR A 27 -13.57 -13.88 -8.05
N ILE A 28 -12.90 -12.99 -8.78
CA ILE A 28 -12.87 -13.02 -10.25
C ILE A 28 -12.04 -14.21 -10.76
N ILE A 29 -10.91 -14.51 -10.12
CA ILE A 29 -10.10 -15.67 -10.48
C ILE A 29 -10.87 -16.96 -10.24
N ASP A 30 -11.53 -17.11 -9.08
CA ASP A 30 -12.36 -18.28 -8.78
C ASP A 30 -13.49 -18.44 -9.82
N SER A 31 -14.14 -17.34 -10.19
CA SER A 31 -15.18 -17.34 -11.23
C SER A 31 -14.63 -17.72 -12.60
N LEU A 32 -13.41 -17.27 -12.94
CA LEU A 32 -12.74 -17.65 -14.19
C LEU A 32 -12.38 -19.13 -14.18
N GLU A 33 -11.89 -19.67 -13.08
CA GLU A 33 -11.59 -21.10 -12.94
C GLU A 33 -12.85 -21.97 -13.03
N GLU A 34 -13.96 -21.52 -12.46
CA GLU A 34 -15.26 -22.17 -12.64
C GLU A 34 -15.68 -22.18 -14.11
N TYR A 35 -15.61 -21.04 -14.78
CA TYR A 35 -15.94 -20.92 -16.21
C TYR A 35 -15.06 -21.82 -17.09
N VAL A 36 -13.76 -21.91 -16.80
CA VAL A 36 -12.81 -22.78 -17.51
C VAL A 36 -13.08 -24.26 -17.25
N ARG A 37 -13.66 -24.64 -16.11
CA ARG A 37 -14.06 -26.04 -15.85
C ARG A 37 -15.32 -26.43 -16.60
N GLU A 38 -16.26 -25.50 -16.77
CA GLU A 38 -17.53 -25.74 -17.46
C GLU A 38 -17.40 -25.67 -18.99
N HIS A 39 -16.34 -25.04 -19.50
CA HIS A 39 -16.11 -24.81 -20.91
C HIS A 39 -14.74 -25.32 -21.35
N ASP A 40 -14.63 -25.88 -22.56
CA ASP A 40 -13.37 -26.36 -23.13
C ASP A 40 -12.51 -25.20 -23.66
N ILE A 41 -12.04 -24.35 -22.76
CA ILE A 41 -11.24 -23.15 -23.07
C ILE A 41 -9.79 -23.56 -23.24
N SER A 42 -9.14 -23.02 -24.28
CA SER A 42 -7.73 -23.33 -24.50
C SER A 42 -6.86 -22.78 -23.38
N GLU A 43 -5.83 -23.53 -23.00
CA GLU A 43 -4.87 -23.10 -21.97
C GLU A 43 -4.18 -21.76 -22.31
N SER A 44 -4.04 -21.45 -23.60
CA SER A 44 -3.57 -20.14 -24.08
C SER A 44 -4.53 -18.99 -23.74
N GLU A 45 -5.84 -19.19 -23.88
CA GLU A 45 -6.84 -18.18 -23.57
C GLU A 45 -6.93 -17.96 -22.06
N VAL A 46 -6.87 -19.04 -21.26
CA VAL A 46 -6.82 -18.94 -19.79
C VAL A 46 -5.62 -18.11 -19.34
N ARG A 47 -4.42 -18.44 -19.84
CA ARG A 47 -3.20 -17.67 -19.54
C ARG A 47 -3.32 -16.20 -19.93
N TYR A 48 -3.93 -15.91 -21.08
CA TYR A 48 -4.12 -14.55 -21.55
C TYR A 48 -5.09 -13.77 -20.64
N LEU A 49 -6.21 -14.36 -20.26
CA LEU A 49 -7.21 -13.75 -19.37
C LEU A 49 -6.63 -13.52 -17.97
N THR A 50 -5.98 -14.52 -17.37
CA THR A 50 -5.33 -14.39 -16.06
C THR A 50 -4.27 -13.30 -16.07
N LYS A 51 -3.50 -13.18 -17.17
CA LYS A 51 -2.50 -12.12 -17.33
C LYS A 51 -3.14 -10.74 -17.31
N ILE A 52 -4.19 -10.51 -18.10
CA ILE A 52 -4.90 -9.21 -18.12
C ILE A 52 -5.42 -8.86 -16.72
N LEU A 53 -6.08 -9.82 -16.05
CA LEU A 53 -6.63 -9.61 -14.71
C LEU A 53 -5.53 -9.26 -13.71
N SER A 54 -4.39 -9.95 -13.78
CA SER A 54 -3.23 -9.69 -12.93
C SER A 54 -2.62 -8.31 -13.18
N GLU A 55 -2.49 -7.90 -14.44
CA GLU A 55 -1.98 -6.57 -14.81
C GLU A 55 -2.88 -5.46 -14.25
N VAL A 56 -4.20 -5.57 -14.43
CA VAL A 56 -5.16 -4.61 -13.89
C VAL A 56 -5.12 -4.58 -12.36
N TYR A 57 -5.06 -5.73 -11.70
CA TYR A 57 -4.94 -5.83 -10.25
C TYR A 57 -3.68 -5.11 -9.74
N LEU A 58 -2.52 -5.39 -10.34
CA LEU A 58 -1.26 -4.79 -9.95
C LEU A 58 -1.27 -3.27 -10.18
N GLU A 59 -1.82 -2.81 -11.30
CA GLU A 59 -1.95 -1.37 -11.59
C GLU A 59 -2.82 -0.67 -10.53
N LYS A 60 -3.97 -1.23 -10.20
CA LYS A 60 -4.87 -0.67 -9.18
C LYS A 60 -4.21 -0.66 -7.80
N ARG A 61 -3.54 -1.74 -7.43
CA ARG A 61 -2.82 -1.86 -6.16
C ARG A 61 -1.69 -0.82 -6.06
N ALA A 62 -0.91 -0.63 -7.12
CA ALA A 62 0.13 0.39 -7.19
C ALA A 62 -0.46 1.81 -7.08
N ASN A 63 -1.57 2.08 -7.75
CA ASN A 63 -2.26 3.36 -7.68
C ASN A 63 -2.76 3.68 -6.25
N TYR A 64 -3.33 2.71 -5.55
CA TYR A 64 -3.74 2.89 -4.15
C TYR A 64 -2.54 3.15 -3.25
N PHE A 65 -1.46 2.39 -3.41
CA PHE A 65 -0.22 2.63 -2.68
C PHE A 65 0.30 4.05 -2.89
N LEU A 66 0.40 4.49 -4.14
CA LEU A 66 0.92 5.81 -4.48
C LEU A 66 0.02 6.92 -3.92
N LYS A 67 -1.30 6.78 -4.05
CA LYS A 67 -2.28 7.75 -3.54
C LYS A 67 -2.15 7.95 -2.04
N GLU A 68 -1.96 6.88 -1.28
CA GLU A 68 -1.78 6.98 0.16
C GLU A 68 -0.44 7.65 0.52
N ARG A 69 0.65 7.24 -0.14
CA ARG A 69 1.97 7.85 0.11
C ARG A 69 1.98 9.34 -0.20
N ILE A 70 1.38 9.75 -1.32
CA ILE A 70 1.20 11.16 -1.66
C ILE A 70 0.33 11.87 -0.60
N ALA A 71 -0.75 11.25 -0.12
CA ALA A 71 -1.59 11.84 0.92
C ALA A 71 -0.83 12.03 2.26
N ILE A 72 0.11 11.14 2.60
CA ILE A 72 0.99 11.30 3.77
C ILE A 72 1.94 12.49 3.56
N VAL A 73 2.60 12.57 2.40
CA VAL A 73 3.50 13.69 2.06
C VAL A 73 2.76 15.01 2.10
N ASN A 74 1.57 15.10 1.48
CA ASN A 74 0.75 16.30 1.48
C ASN A 74 0.32 16.73 2.89
N ARG A 75 -0.07 15.77 3.75
CA ARG A 75 -0.41 16.05 5.15
C ARG A 75 0.78 16.62 5.92
N ASN A 76 1.95 16.02 5.76
CA ASN A 76 3.17 16.48 6.43
C ASN A 76 3.57 17.87 5.93
N PHE A 77 3.52 18.10 4.62
CA PHE A 77 3.83 19.39 4.02
C PHE A 77 2.85 20.48 4.48
N ALA A 78 1.55 20.22 4.47
CA ALA A 78 0.54 21.14 4.98
C ALA A 78 0.74 21.45 6.47
N HIS A 79 1.11 20.46 7.28
CA HIS A 79 1.42 20.65 8.69
C HIS A 79 2.65 21.56 8.88
N LEU A 80 3.71 21.35 8.10
CA LEU A 80 4.91 22.19 8.12
C LEU A 80 4.59 23.64 7.72
N LEU A 81 3.84 23.84 6.64
CA LEU A 81 3.40 25.17 6.21
C LEU A 81 2.57 25.87 7.28
N LYS A 82 1.60 25.17 7.88
CA LYS A 82 0.78 25.71 8.97
C LYS A 82 1.63 26.09 10.19
N LYS A 83 2.70 25.33 10.45
CA LYS A 83 3.64 25.59 11.54
C LYS A 83 4.52 26.81 11.25
N LEU A 84 4.99 26.97 10.02
CA LEU A 84 5.76 28.14 9.56
C LEU A 84 4.91 29.43 9.53
N SER A 85 3.62 29.32 9.22
CA SER A 85 2.71 30.47 9.22
C SER A 85 2.16 30.82 10.60
N SER A 86 2.44 30.02 11.65
CA SER A 86 1.99 30.31 13.01
C SER A 86 3.05 31.12 13.75
N ASP A 87 2.66 32.25 14.33
CA ASP A 87 3.50 33.20 15.06
C ASP A 87 4.06 32.67 16.42
N LYS A 88 4.11 31.35 16.60
CA LYS A 88 4.61 30.72 17.82
C LYS A 88 6.14 30.74 17.81
N LYS A 89 6.71 31.45 18.77
CA LYS A 89 8.16 31.66 18.95
C LYS A 89 8.94 30.34 18.90
N ALA A 90 10.11 30.41 18.25
CA ALA A 90 10.96 29.30 17.85
C ALA A 90 11.63 28.48 18.99
N ASP A 91 11.35 28.78 20.25
CA ASP A 91 12.18 28.32 21.38
C ASP A 91 11.81 26.95 21.97
N ASP A 92 10.74 26.29 21.49
CA ASP A 92 10.23 25.06 22.10
C ASP A 92 10.28 23.83 21.17
N TYR A 93 11.20 23.81 20.21
CA TYR A 93 11.23 22.75 19.19
C TYR A 93 12.34 21.72 19.39
N PRO A 94 12.02 20.45 19.71
CA PRO A 94 12.98 19.37 19.54
C PRO A 94 13.19 19.12 18.04
N VAL A 95 14.47 19.11 17.65
CA VAL A 95 15.03 18.92 16.30
C VAL A 95 14.77 17.49 15.74
N SER A 96 13.63 16.86 16.04
CA SER A 96 13.40 15.44 15.78
C SER A 96 12.74 15.12 14.44
N VAL A 97 12.20 16.11 13.71
CA VAL A 97 11.41 15.83 12.49
C VAL A 97 12.28 15.32 11.33
N PHE A 98 13.59 15.63 11.32
CA PHE A 98 14.54 15.12 10.32
C PHE A 98 15.60 14.15 10.89
N TYR A 99 15.78 14.06 12.20
CA TYR A 99 16.85 13.27 12.83
C TYR A 99 16.43 11.91 13.40
N TYR A 100 15.21 11.44 13.15
CA TYR A 100 14.72 10.17 13.71
C TYR A 100 15.24 8.90 12.98
N ASN A 101 16.44 8.92 12.39
CA ASN A 101 17.03 7.70 11.82
C ASN A 101 18.55 7.53 12.00
N GLN A 102 19.23 8.34 12.81
CA GLN A 102 20.68 8.14 13.07
C GLN A 102 21.02 7.40 14.37
N LYS A 103 20.08 7.17 15.29
CA LYS A 103 20.39 6.53 16.60
C LYS A 103 20.19 5.01 16.68
N ASN A 104 19.63 4.36 15.66
CA ASN A 104 19.46 2.89 15.64
C ASN A 104 20.45 2.17 14.70
N PHE A 105 21.49 2.85 14.20
CA PHE A 105 22.54 2.24 13.36
C PHE A 105 23.92 2.19 14.02
N LEU A 106 24.05 2.58 15.29
CA LEU A 106 25.27 2.42 16.06
C LEU A 106 24.95 1.90 17.47
N LYS A 107 24.68 0.60 17.56
CA LYS A 107 25.16 -0.30 18.62
C LYS A 107 24.92 -1.74 18.23
#